data_AF-A0A934LDU3-F1
#
_entry.id   AF-A0A934LDU3-F1
#
_cell.length_a   1.000
_cell.length_b   1.000
_cell.length_c   1.000
_cell.angle_alpha   90.00
_cell.angle_beta   90.00
_cell.angle_gamma   90.00
#
_symmetry.space_group_name_H-M   'P 1'
#
loop_
_entity.id
_entity.type
_entity.pdbx_description
1 polymer ?
#
loop_
_entity_poly.entity_id
_entity_poly.type
_entity_poly.pdbx_seq_one_letter_code
_entity_poly.pdbx_strand_id
1 'polypeptide(L)' 'ALLSVRQLGDFLVAQGLAKFKLPERIECIDAFPVTRVGKVDKAALRKMIAEKMPGLPKSC' A
#
# COMPACT_ATOMS: atom_id res chain seq x y z
N ALA A 1 -2.87 -13.47 -11.12
CA ALA A 1 -2.92 -12.20 -11.86
C ALA A 1 -2.47 -11.09 -10.94
N LEU A 2 -1.44 -10.33 -11.30
CA LEU A 2 -1.00 -9.18 -10.51
C LEU A 2 -1.95 -8.00 -10.76
N LEU A 3 -2.52 -7.46 -9.69
CA LEU A 3 -3.41 -6.29 -9.75
C LEU A 3 -2.61 -5.04 -10.12
N SER A 4 -3.02 -4.33 -11.17
CA SER A 4 -2.37 -3.05 -11.54
C SER A 4 -2.94 -1.86 -10.77
N VAL A 5 -2.13 -0.81 -10.60
CA VAL A 5 -2.55 0.46 -9.99
C VAL A 5 -3.74 1.06 -10.72
N ARG A 6 -3.75 1.01 -12.05
CA ARG A 6 -4.86 1.50 -12.88
C ARG A 6 -6.15 0.76 -12.59
N GLN A 7 -6.13 -0.58 -12.61
CA GLN A 7 -7.34 -1.37 -12.38
C GLN A 7 -7.94 -1.12 -10.99
N LEU A 8 -7.11 -1.07 -9.95
CA LEU A 8 -7.59 -0.74 -8.61
C LEU A 8 -8.10 0.71 -8.53
N GLY A 9 -7.39 1.65 -9.17
CA GLY A 9 -7.80 3.05 -9.21
C GLY A 9 -9.15 3.25 -9.89
N ASP A 10 -9.36 2.65 -11.06
CA ASP A 10 -10.62 2.71 -11.80
C ASP A 10 -11.78 2.13 -10.96
N PHE A 11 -11.55 1.00 -10.26
CA PHE A 11 -12.50 0.42 -9.33
C PHE A 11 -12.85 1.36 -8.17
N LEU A 12 -11.84 1.94 -7.50
CA LEU A 12 -12.06 2.83 -6.35
C LEU A 12 -12.77 4.13 -6.74
N VAL A 13 -12.44 4.70 -7.91
CA VAL A 13 -13.14 5.87 -8.47
C VAL A 13 -14.60 5.53 -8.75
N ALA A 14 -14.89 4.36 -9.31
CA ALA A 14 -16.26 3.90 -9.53
C ALA A 14 -17.05 3.72 -8.22
N GLN A 15 -16.37 3.44 -7.10
CA GLN A 15 -16.96 3.41 -5.75
C GLN A 15 -17.08 4.80 -5.09
N GLY A 16 -16.73 5.89 -5.79
CA GLY A 16 -16.83 7.26 -5.29
C GLY A 16 -15.59 7.78 -4.56
N LEU A 17 -14.45 7.07 -4.61
CA LEU A 17 -13.21 7.57 -4.04
C LEU A 17 -12.65 8.73 -4.88
N ALA A 18 -12.31 9.84 -4.22
CA ALA A 18 -11.68 10.97 -4.89
C ALA A 18 -10.28 10.62 -5.44
N LYS A 19 -9.94 11.13 -6.63
CA LYS A 19 -8.69 10.80 -7.35
C LYS A 19 -7.42 11.02 -6.55
N PHE A 20 -7.36 12.05 -5.70
CA PHE A 20 -6.18 12.35 -4.88
C PHE A 20 -5.92 11.33 -3.75
N LYS A 21 -6.89 10.45 -3.46
CA LYS A 21 -6.74 9.35 -2.49
C LYS A 21 -6.33 8.03 -3.15
N LEU A 22 -6.16 8.02 -4.47
CA LEU A 22 -5.72 6.83 -5.17
C LEU A 22 -4.29 6.49 -4.78
N PRO A 23 -3.99 5.20 -4.61
CA PRO A 23 -2.62 4.77 -4.34
C PRO A 23 -1.74 5.02 -5.57
N GLU A 24 -0.52 5.47 -5.35
CA GLU A 24 0.50 5.60 -6.40
C GLU A 24 1.18 4.25 -6.71
N ARG A 25 1.09 3.29 -5.78
CA ARG A 25 1.75 1.99 -5.85
C ARG A 25 0.95 0.90 -5.15
N ILE A 26 1.08 -0.33 -5.63
CA ILE A 26 0.54 -1.54 -5.01
C ILE A 26 1.67 -2.55 -4.90
N GLU A 27 1.80 -3.17 -3.73
CA GLU A 27 2.73 -4.26 -3.49
C GLU A 27 1.93 -5.47 -2.99
N CYS A 28 2.02 -6.58 -3.71
CA CYS A 28 1.45 -7.84 -3.25
C CYS A 28 2.38 -8.48 -2.22
N ILE A 29 1.82 -8.92 -1.10
CA ILE A 29 2.52 -9.66 -0.05
C ILE A 29 1.67 -10.86 0.34
N ASP A 30 2.31 -11.96 0.73
CA ASP A 30 1.61 -13.20 1.09
C ASP A 30 0.88 -13.08 2.44
N ALA A 31 1.41 -12.26 3.35
CA ALA A 31 0.80 -12.01 4.65
C ALA A 31 1.13 -10.60 5.16
N PHE A 32 0.19 -10.00 5.89
CA PHE A 32 0.45 -8.75 6.61
C PHE A 32 1.26 -9.02 7.87
N PRO A 33 2.31 -8.21 8.16
CA PRO A 33 2.95 -8.27 9.45
C PRO A 33 1.95 -7.83 10.51
N VAL A 34 1.95 -8.54 11.64
CA VAL A 34 1.07 -8.25 12.78
C VAL A 34 1.88 -8.02 14.04
N THR A 35 1.37 -7.13 14.89
CA THR A 35 1.86 -6.92 16.25
C THR A 35 1.57 -8.14 17.13
N ARG A 36 2.14 -8.17 18.33
CA ARG A 36 1.91 -9.24 19.33
C ARG A 36 0.43 -9.45 19.68
N VAL A 37 -0.41 -8.43 19.48
CA VAL A 37 -1.86 -8.49 19.71
C VAL A 37 -2.68 -8.74 18.42
N GLY A 38 -2.03 -9.12 17.33
CA GLY A 38 -2.68 -9.54 16.07
C GLY A 38 -3.15 -8.41 15.15
N LYS A 39 -2.91 -7.13 15.50
CA LYS A 39 -3.23 -5.99 14.61
C LYS A 39 -2.14 -5.80 13.58
N VAL A 40 -2.52 -5.35 12.37
CA VAL A 40 -1.58 -5.00 11.29
C VAL A 40 -0.52 -4.02 11.78
N ASP A 41 0.75 -4.37 11.60
CA ASP A 41 1.88 -3.53 11.96
C ASP A 41 2.24 -2.60 10.78
N LYS A 42 1.69 -1.38 10.83
CA LYS A 42 1.98 -0.34 9.83
C LYS A 42 3.43 0.13 9.85
N ALA A 43 4.14 0.02 10.98
CA ALA A 43 5.54 0.43 11.08
C ALA A 43 6.45 -0.56 10.34
N ALA A 44 6.19 -1.86 10.51
CA ALA A 44 6.85 -2.91 9.75
C ALA A 44 6.60 -2.75 8.24
N LEU A 45 5.35 -2.49 7.82
CA LEU A 45 5.02 -2.25 6.41
C LEU A 45 5.78 -1.06 5.81
N ARG A 46 5.87 0.07 6.52
CA ARG A 46 6.66 1.22 6.07
C ARG A 46 8.15 0.88 5.92
N LYS A 47 8.71 0.12 6.86
CA LYS A 47 10.10 -0.34 6.80
C LYS A 47 10.34 -1.25 5.59
N MET A 48 9.46 -2.22 5.35
CA MET A 48 9.54 -3.12 4.19
C MET A 48 9.58 -2.35 2.86
N ILE A 49 8.75 -1.30 2.71
CA ILE A 49 8.77 -0.45 1.50
C ILE A 49 10.05 0.38 1.41
N ALA A 50 10.51 0.97 2.52
CA ALA A 50 11.75 1.74 2.54
C ALA A 50 12.98 0.90 2.17
N GLU A 51 13.03 -0.36 2.58
CA GLU A 51 14.11 -1.30 2.24
C GLU A 51 14.07 -1.74 0.78
N LYS A 52 12.88 -1.94 0.21
CA LYS A 52 12.71 -2.22 -1.22
C LYS A 52 13.06 -1.03 -2.12
N MET A 53 12.99 0.20 -1.58
CA MET A 53 13.19 1.44 -2.32
C MET A 53 14.09 2.43 -1.55
N PRO A 54 15.42 2.21 -1.53
CA PRO A 54 16.34 3.17 -0.94
C PRO A 54 16.24 4.50 -1.71
N GLY A 55 15.71 5.54 -1.06
CA GLY A 55 15.60 6.90 -1.61
C GLY A 55 14.18 7.46 -1.74
N LEU A 56 13.12 6.72 -1.38
CA LEU A 56 11.77 7.30 -1.37
C LEU A 56 11.65 8.38 -0.27
N PRO A 57 11.20 9.61 -0.58
CA PRO A 57 10.97 10.62 0.44
C PRO A 57 9.92 10.11 1.43
N LYS A 58 10.17 10.30 2.73
CA LYS A 58 9.18 10.00 3.76
C LYS A 58 7.98 10.91 3.52
N SER A 59 6.88 10.36 3.01
CA SER A 59 5.59 11.04 3.08
C SER A 59 5.20 11.08 4.55
N CYS A 60 5.09 12.31 5.07
CA CYS A 60 4.74 12.75 6.42
C CYS A 60 4.10 11.70 7.36
#